data_AF-A0A7X3FPY0-F1
#
_entry.id   AF-A0A7X3FPY0-F1
#
_cell.length_a   1.000
_cell.length_b   1.000
_cell.length_c   1.000
_cell.angle_alpha   90.00
_cell.angle_beta   90.00
_cell.angle_gamma   90.00
#
_symmetry.space_group_name_H-M   'P 1'
#
loop_
_entity.id
_entity.type
_entity.pdbx_description
1 polymer ?
#
loop_
_entity_poly.entity_id
_entity_poly.type
_entity_poly.pdbx_seq_one_letter_code
_entity_poly.pdbx_strand_id
1 'polypeptide(L)'
;MSMDKENQKDSVKRPWPAIWRGAKCKCPNCGKGWLFHHYLEQHDNCAVCGEPLAYYKAGLFLPFVVVTFVIHLVAGVMLHMELSGASNPLYYLYILVPMTLVGTMAILPSSKGAIIGLMWSKGWSDEQDR
;
A
#
# COMPACT_ATOMS: atom_id res chain seq x y z
N MET A 1 -0.85 -40.31 15.72
CA MET A 1 -0.56 -40.19 14.28
C MET A 1 -0.16 -38.74 14.04
N SER A 2 1.14 -38.49 14.13
CA SER A 2 1.79 -37.20 14.35
C SER A 2 2.89 -37.07 13.31
N MET A 3 2.50 -36.61 12.13
CA MET A 3 3.25 -36.37 10.89
C MET A 3 2.27 -35.43 10.15
N ASP A 4 2.49 -34.12 9.96
CA ASP A 4 3.60 -33.46 9.29
C ASP A 4 3.73 -32.00 9.77
N LYS A 5 4.57 -31.75 10.78
CA LYS A 5 4.93 -30.38 11.23
C LYS A 5 6.21 -29.84 10.56
N GLU A 6 6.59 -30.37 9.41
CA GLU A 6 7.96 -30.20 8.92
C GLU A 6 8.08 -30.25 7.40
N ASN A 7 7.43 -29.35 6.64
CA ASN A 7 7.96 -29.02 5.30
C ASN A 7 7.35 -27.74 4.68
N GLN A 8 7.67 -26.56 5.22
CA GLN A 8 7.67 -25.37 4.37
C GLN A 8 8.67 -24.37 4.95
N LYS A 9 9.93 -24.62 4.60
CA LYS A 9 11.10 -23.78 4.85
C LYS A 9 11.02 -22.55 3.93
N ASP A 10 9.96 -21.76 4.03
CA ASP A 10 9.86 -20.50 3.32
C ASP A 10 10.76 -19.50 4.03
N SER A 11 11.84 -19.12 3.35
CA SER A 11 12.77 -18.05 3.72
C SER A 11 12.17 -17.03 4.69
N VAL A 12 12.83 -16.78 5.83
CA VAL A 12 12.45 -15.77 6.84
C VAL A 12 12.46 -14.36 6.21
N LYS A 13 11.49 -14.06 5.36
CA LYS A 13 11.25 -12.77 4.75
C LYS A 13 10.58 -11.94 5.82
N ARG A 14 11.32 -10.98 6.39
CA ARG A 14 10.80 -10.12 7.46
C ARG A 14 9.56 -9.36 6.93
N PRO A 15 8.34 -9.63 7.44
CA PRO A 15 7.12 -9.09 6.85
C PRO A 15 7.04 -7.58 7.02
N TRP A 16 7.44 -7.10 8.17
CA TRP A 16 7.37 -5.68 8.50
C TRP A 16 8.25 -4.80 7.58
N PRO A 17 9.54 -5.11 7.35
CA PRO A 17 10.36 -4.41 6.36
C PRO A 17 9.86 -4.53 4.92
N ALA A 18 9.24 -5.66 4.54
CA ALA A 18 8.74 -5.86 3.19
C ALA A 18 7.49 -5.00 2.94
N ILE A 19 6.55 -4.97 3.88
CA ILE A 19 5.36 -4.11 3.85
C ILE A 19 5.76 -2.64 3.82
N TRP A 20 6.70 -2.23 4.67
CA TRP A 20 7.16 -0.84 4.72
C TRP A 20 7.86 -0.39 3.43
N ARG A 21 8.68 -1.27 2.83
CA ARG A 21 9.32 -1.00 1.54
C ARG A 21 8.31 -0.93 0.41
N GLY A 22 7.33 -1.84 0.40
CA GLY A 22 6.20 -1.81 -0.51
C GLY A 22 5.37 -0.53 -0.37
N ALA A 23 5.07 -0.11 0.86
CA ALA A 23 4.37 1.14 1.13
C ALA A 23 5.13 2.37 0.61
N LYS A 24 6.46 2.30 0.54
CA LYS A 24 7.31 3.34 -0.07
C LYS A 24 7.47 3.20 -1.58
N CYS A 25 6.67 2.35 -2.23
CA CYS A 25 6.77 2.04 -3.66
C CYS A 25 8.14 1.46 -4.07
N LYS A 26 8.82 0.78 -3.13
CA LYS A 26 10.13 0.15 -3.36
C LYS A 26 10.02 -1.37 -3.34
N CYS A 27 10.98 -2.02 -4.00
CA CYS A 27 11.08 -3.47 -4.04
C CYS A 27 11.14 -4.06 -2.61
N PRO A 28 10.27 -5.03 -2.26
CA PRO A 28 10.24 -5.64 -0.94
C PRO A 28 11.47 -6.51 -0.63
N ASN A 29 12.19 -6.97 -1.67
CA ASN A 29 13.42 -7.74 -1.53
C ASN A 29 14.64 -6.82 -1.32
N CYS A 30 14.96 -5.95 -2.29
CA CYS A 30 16.18 -5.13 -2.24
C CYS A 30 16.01 -3.73 -1.62
N GLY A 31 14.80 -3.17 -1.57
CA GLY A 31 14.52 -1.83 -1.05
C GLY A 31 15.11 -0.65 -1.83
N LYS A 32 15.78 -0.92 -2.96
CA LYS A 32 16.45 0.10 -3.80
C LYS A 32 15.73 0.33 -5.14
N GLY A 33 15.23 -0.75 -5.76
CA GLY A 33 14.47 -0.65 -7.01
C GLY A 33 13.06 -0.12 -6.78
N TRP A 34 12.55 0.60 -7.77
CA TRP A 34 11.15 1.04 -7.81
C TRP A 34 10.22 -0.15 -8.12
N LEU A 35 9.07 -0.18 -7.45
CA LEU A 35 8.05 -1.21 -7.65
C LEU A 35 7.15 -0.90 -8.86
N PHE A 36 6.97 0.39 -9.13
CA PHE A 36 6.12 0.90 -10.20
C PHE A 36 6.97 1.69 -11.20
N HIS A 37 6.76 1.48 -12.50
CA HIS A 37 7.40 2.26 -13.57
C HIS A 37 6.59 3.53 -13.89
N HIS A 38 5.26 3.43 -13.81
CA HIS A 38 4.35 4.55 -13.93
C HIS A 38 3.43 4.64 -12.70
N TYR A 39 2.54 5.63 -12.63
CA TYR A 39 1.82 5.99 -11.41
C TYR A 39 1.10 4.82 -10.72
N LEU A 40 0.58 3.85 -11.48
CA LEU A 40 -0.02 2.61 -10.99
C LEU A 40 0.48 1.36 -11.71
N GLU A 41 1.43 1.50 -12.63
CA GLU A 41 1.89 0.44 -13.52
C GLU A 41 3.10 -0.27 -12.91
N GLN A 42 2.91 -1.55 -12.61
CA GLN A 42 3.87 -2.37 -11.88
C GLN A 42 4.95 -2.88 -12.83
N HIS A 43 6.20 -2.87 -12.37
CA HIS A 43 7.28 -3.52 -13.10
C HIS A 43 7.13 -5.04 -13.02
N ASP A 44 7.30 -5.73 -14.14
CA ASP A 44 7.30 -7.21 -14.16
C ASP A 44 8.46 -7.78 -13.35
N ASN A 45 9.63 -7.16 -13.46
CA ASN A 45 10.85 -7.54 -12.76
C ASN A 45 11.52 -6.33 -12.12
N CYS A 46 12.13 -6.50 -10.95
CA CYS A 46 12.88 -5.43 -10.31
C CYS A 46 14.18 -5.14 -11.07
N ALA A 47 14.42 -3.88 -11.46
CA ALA A 47 15.65 -3.46 -12.18
C ALA A 47 16.97 -3.64 -11.41
N VAL A 48 16.92 -3.82 -10.08
CA VAL A 48 18.13 -3.94 -9.23
C VAL A 48 18.43 -5.39 -8.84
N CYS A 49 17.40 -6.16 -8.47
CA CYS A 49 17.58 -7.54 -7.98
C CYS A 49 16.97 -8.61 -8.89
N GLY A 50 16.29 -8.23 -9.96
CA GLY A 50 15.67 -9.18 -10.90
C GLY A 50 14.48 -9.96 -10.34
N GLU A 51 13.94 -9.57 -9.18
CA GLU A 51 12.81 -10.29 -8.56
C GLU A 51 11.56 -10.19 -9.45
N PRO A 52 10.91 -11.31 -9.79
CA PRO A 52 9.68 -11.31 -10.56
C PRO A 52 8.52 -10.85 -9.68
N LEU A 53 8.01 -9.65 -9.97
CA LEU A 53 6.96 -8.98 -9.23
C LEU A 53 5.58 -9.18 -9.89
N ALA A 54 5.53 -9.52 -11.18
CA ALA A 54 4.29 -9.70 -11.96
C ALA A 54 3.32 -10.75 -11.36
N TYR A 55 3.83 -11.73 -10.61
CA TYR A 55 3.04 -12.81 -9.99
C TYR A 55 2.17 -12.37 -8.81
N TYR A 56 2.41 -11.17 -8.27
CA TYR A 56 1.72 -10.67 -7.08
C TYR A 56 0.67 -9.62 -7.47
N LYS A 57 -0.52 -10.07 -7.86
CA LYS A 57 -1.66 -9.20 -8.15
C LYS A 57 -2.35 -8.78 -6.85
N ALA A 58 -2.14 -7.53 -6.44
CA ALA A 58 -2.72 -7.03 -5.19
C ALA A 58 -4.24 -6.80 -5.31
N GLY A 59 -5.01 -7.48 -4.47
CA GLY A 59 -6.45 -7.24 -4.29
C GLY A 59 -6.74 -5.85 -3.69
N LEU A 60 -7.91 -5.31 -4.01
CA LEU A 60 -8.32 -3.93 -3.69
C LEU A 60 -8.77 -3.69 -2.23
N PHE A 61 -8.73 -4.69 -1.34
CA PHE A 61 -9.33 -4.59 0.00
C PHE A 61 -8.55 -3.68 0.99
N LEU A 62 -7.24 -3.91 1.15
CA LEU A 62 -6.41 -3.10 2.06
C LEU A 62 -6.36 -1.59 1.70
N PRO A 63 -6.31 -1.19 0.41
CA PRO A 63 -6.41 0.20 -0.03
C PRO A 63 -7.72 0.86 0.39
N PHE A 64 -8.86 0.16 0.27
CA PHE A 64 -10.15 0.72 0.69
C PHE A 64 -10.17 1.06 2.19
N VAL A 65 -9.59 0.20 3.03
CA VAL A 65 -9.52 0.43 4.49
C VAL A 65 -8.69 1.69 4.81
N VAL A 66 -7.52 1.85 4.19
CA VAL A 66 -6.64 3.01 4.40
C VAL A 66 -7.30 4.30 3.90
N VAL A 67 -7.91 4.27 2.71
CA VAL A 67 -8.63 5.42 2.13
C VAL A 67 -9.80 5.83 3.04
N THR A 68 -10.57 4.86 3.53
CA THR A 68 -11.70 5.12 4.44
C THR A 68 -11.23 5.79 5.72
N PHE A 69 -10.14 5.31 6.32
CA PHE A 69 -9.56 5.92 7.51
C PHE A 69 -9.15 7.38 7.28
N VAL A 70 -8.48 7.68 6.17
CA VAL A 70 -8.07 9.05 5.84
C VAL A 70 -9.27 9.96 5.58
N ILE A 71 -10.30 9.48 4.89
CA ILE A 71 -11.55 10.23 4.71
C ILE A 71 -12.18 10.59 6.07
N HIS A 72 -12.21 9.64 7.03
CA HIS A 72 -12.74 9.92 8.36
C HIS A 72 -11.90 10.94 9.13
N LEU A 73 -10.57 10.89 8.98
CA LEU A 73 -9.67 11.86 9.58
C LEU A 73 -9.92 13.27 9.01
N VAL A 74 -10.05 13.39 7.68
CA VAL A 74 -10.39 14.65 7.00
C VAL A 74 -11.76 15.16 7.46
N ALA A 75 -12.77 14.28 7.55
CA ALA A 75 -14.10 14.63 8.04
C ALA A 75 -14.09 15.11 9.50
N GLY A 76 -13.27 14.49 10.36
CA GLY A 76 -13.08 14.93 11.74
C GLY A 76 -12.43 16.33 11.83
N VAL A 77 -11.44 16.60 10.98
CA VAL A 77 -10.84 17.94 10.87
C VAL A 77 -11.86 18.96 10.38
N MET A 78 -12.65 18.62 9.36
CA MET A 78 -13.71 19.49 8.84
C MET A 78 -14.75 19.81 9.91
N LEU A 79 -15.17 18.81 10.69
CA LEU A 79 -16.10 18.99 11.81
C LEU A 79 -15.50 19.87 12.91
N HIS A 80 -14.21 19.71 13.22
CA HIS A 80 -13.53 20.58 14.17
C HIS A 80 -13.49 22.04 13.68
N MET A 81 -13.27 22.26 12.38
CA MET A 81 -13.26 23.62 11.82
C MET A 81 -14.64 24.29 11.93
N GLU A 82 -15.72 23.55 11.64
CA GLU A 82 -17.10 24.00 11.85
C GLU A 82 -17.34 24.38 13.32
N LEU A 83 -16.95 23.53 14.27
CA LEU A 83 -17.10 23.81 15.71
C LEU A 83 -16.30 25.04 16.16
N SER A 84 -15.15 25.31 15.53
CA SER A 84 -14.31 26.48 15.85
C SER A 84 -14.83 27.80 15.27
N GLY A 85 -15.96 27.78 14.55
CA GLY A 85 -16.57 29.00 14.01
C GLY A 85 -15.93 29.51 12.73
N ALA A 86 -15.18 28.68 12.00
CA ALA A 86 -14.60 29.02 10.71
C ALA A 86 -15.70 29.03 9.62
N SER A 87 -16.56 30.05 9.63
CA SER A 87 -17.72 30.19 8.73
C SER A 87 -17.38 30.62 7.30
N ASN A 88 -16.09 30.71 6.95
CA ASN A 88 -15.67 31.16 5.63
C ASN A 88 -15.58 29.96 4.65
N PRO A 89 -16.45 29.87 3.64
CA PRO A 89 -16.48 28.75 2.69
C PRO A 89 -15.19 28.62 1.87
N LEU A 90 -14.46 29.72 1.68
CA LEU A 90 -13.17 29.73 1.00
C LEU A 90 -12.10 28.95 1.77
N TYR A 91 -12.12 28.97 3.10
CA TYR A 91 -11.13 28.29 3.93
C TYR A 91 -11.21 26.76 3.76
N TYR A 92 -12.43 26.23 3.66
CA TYR A 92 -12.68 24.82 3.36
C TYR A 92 -12.12 24.41 2.01
N LEU A 93 -12.36 25.20 0.96
CA LEU A 93 -11.80 24.94 -0.36
C LEU A 93 -10.26 24.92 -0.33
N TYR A 94 -9.65 25.90 0.33
CA TYR A 94 -8.18 26.01 0.40
C TYR A 94 -7.52 24.88 1.20
N ILE A 95 -8.22 24.22 2.11
CA ILE A 95 -7.64 23.17 2.96
C ILE A 95 -8.06 21.78 2.50
N LEU A 96 -9.35 21.54 2.28
CA LEU A 96 -9.86 20.24 1.91
C LEU A 96 -9.40 19.83 0.52
N VAL A 97 -9.39 20.74 -0.46
CA VAL A 97 -9.01 20.39 -1.85
C VAL A 97 -7.56 19.91 -1.92
N PRO A 98 -6.54 20.67 -1.46
CA PRO A 98 -5.18 20.17 -1.52
C PRO A 98 -4.94 18.97 -0.59
N MET A 99 -5.58 18.93 0.59
CA MET A 99 -5.42 17.79 1.52
C MET A 99 -5.95 16.50 0.91
N THR A 100 -7.14 16.53 0.32
CA THR A 100 -7.76 15.35 -0.32
C THR A 100 -7.01 14.96 -1.59
N LEU A 101 -6.57 15.94 -2.39
CA LEU A 101 -5.79 15.69 -3.60
C LEU A 101 -4.45 15.01 -3.26
N VAL A 102 -3.67 15.59 -2.35
CA VAL A 102 -2.37 15.04 -1.91
C VAL A 102 -2.56 13.70 -1.21
N GLY A 103 -3.58 13.58 -0.36
CA GLY A 103 -3.90 12.33 0.35
C GLY A 103 -4.20 11.19 -0.62
N THR A 104 -5.09 11.43 -1.59
CA THR A 104 -5.44 10.44 -2.61
C THR A 104 -4.21 10.08 -3.46
N MET A 105 -3.40 11.07 -3.81
CA MET A 105 -2.23 10.88 -4.66
C MET A 105 -1.13 10.07 -3.97
N ALA A 106 -0.94 10.25 -2.67
CA ALA A 106 0.03 9.47 -1.89
C ALA A 106 -0.49 8.07 -1.54
N ILE A 107 -1.78 7.93 -1.20
CA ILE A 107 -2.35 6.69 -0.68
C ILE A 107 -2.52 5.63 -1.75
N LEU A 108 -2.89 6.02 -2.97
CA LEU A 108 -3.09 5.09 -4.08
C LEU A 108 -1.86 4.20 -4.36
N PRO A 109 -0.67 4.75 -4.65
CA PRO A 109 0.51 3.94 -4.95
C PRO A 109 1.09 3.24 -3.71
N SER A 110 1.12 3.92 -2.56
CA SER A 110 1.61 3.32 -1.31
C SER A 110 0.82 2.10 -0.88
N SER A 111 -0.51 2.14 -0.97
CA SER A 111 -1.35 1.02 -0.52
C SER A 111 -1.20 -0.20 -1.43
N LYS A 112 -1.17 0.00 -2.75
CA LYS A 112 -0.93 -1.09 -3.71
C LYS A 112 0.43 -1.74 -3.47
N GLY A 113 1.46 -0.94 -3.23
CA GLY A 113 2.81 -1.45 -2.96
C GLY A 113 2.93 -2.18 -1.62
N ALA A 114 2.23 -1.72 -0.58
CA ALA A 114 2.24 -2.38 0.73
C ALA A 114 1.71 -3.82 0.67
N ILE A 115 0.66 -4.05 -0.14
CA ILE A 115 0.06 -5.38 -0.32
C ILE A 115 0.99 -6.29 -1.11
N ILE A 116 1.63 -5.77 -2.16
CA ILE A 116 2.65 -6.53 -2.91
C ILE A 116 3.78 -6.97 -1.97
N GLY A 117 4.23 -6.08 -1.08
CA GLY A 117 5.23 -6.42 -0.06
C GLY A 117 4.74 -7.45 0.96
N LEU A 118 3.46 -7.41 1.34
CA LEU A 118 2.83 -8.37 2.24
C LEU A 118 2.69 -9.76 1.59
N MET A 119 2.22 -9.82 0.34
CA MET A 119 2.10 -11.07 -0.44
C MET A 119 3.47 -11.68 -0.70
N TRP A 120 4.47 -10.87 -1.05
CA TRP A 120 5.86 -11.33 -1.20
C TRP A 120 6.42 -11.92 0.10
N SER A 121 6.08 -11.33 1.26
CA SER A 121 6.52 -11.86 2.55
C SER A 121 5.79 -13.12 2.98
N LYS A 122 4.50 -13.25 2.64
CA LYS A 122 3.71 -14.45 2.95
C LYS A 122 3.90 -15.58 1.95
N GLY A 123 4.57 -15.33 0.82
CA GLY A 123 4.73 -16.32 -0.24
C GLY A 123 3.43 -16.63 -0.99
N TRP A 124 2.39 -15.81 -0.83
CA TRP A 124 1.13 -15.97 -1.54
C TRP A 124 1.28 -15.51 -2.98
N SER A 125 1.60 -16.43 -3.89
CA SER A 125 1.49 -16.26 -5.33
C SER A 125 0.14 -16.79 -5.79
N ASP A 126 -0.51 -16.07 -6.70
CA ASP A 126 -1.84 -16.34 -7.26
C ASP A 126 -1.85 -17.55 -8.23
N GLU A 127 -1.10 -18.62 -7.91
CA GLU A 127 -1.15 -19.94 -8.57
C GLU A 127 -2.37 -20.75 -8.07
N GLN A 128 -3.42 -20.08 -7.56
CA GLN A 128 -4.62 -20.72 -7.00
C GLN A 128 -5.84 -20.60 -7.94
N ASP A 129 -5.71 -19.97 -9.11
CA ASP A 129 -6.80 -19.78 -10.10
C ASP A 129 -6.47 -20.34 -11.51
N ARG A 130 -5.63 -21.38 -11.64
CA ARG A 130 -5.58 -22.20 -12.87
C ARG A 130 -5.50 -23.69 -12.57
#